data_AF-A0A800EAI0-F1
#
_entry.id   AF-A0A800EAI0-F1
#
_cell.length_a   1.000
_cell.length_b   1.000
_cell.length_c   1.000
_cell.angle_alpha   90.00
_cell.angle_beta   90.00
_cell.angle_gamma   90.00
#
_symmetry.space_group_name_H-M   'P 1'
#
loop_
_entity.id
_entity.type
_entity.pdbx_description
1 polymer ?
#
loop_
_entity_poly.entity_id
_entity_poly.type
_entity_poly.pdbx_seq_one_letter_code
_entity_poly.pdbx_strand_id
1 'polypeptide(L)' 'QFIGEYVKSINLEQYNKAIYFLEIETDDGVITKKLILQ' A
#
# COMPACT_ATOMS: atom_id res chain seq x y z
N GLN A 1 13.50 -13.27 -9.65
CA GLN A 1 12.11 -13.54 -9.23
C GLN A 1 12.01 -13.18 -7.76
N PHE A 2 11.15 -12.25 -7.37
CA PHE A 2 10.94 -11.94 -5.94
C PHE A 2 10.08 -13.06 -5.34
N ILE A 3 10.58 -13.71 -4.28
CA ILE A 3 9.88 -14.76 -3.54
C ILE A 3 9.49 -14.13 -2.20
N GLY A 4 8.29 -13.56 -2.16
CA GLY A 4 7.71 -13.01 -0.93
C GLY A 4 6.25 -13.44 -0.83
N GLU A 5 5.82 -13.79 0.37
CA GLU A 5 4.41 -14.08 0.64
C GLU A 5 3.62 -12.77 0.76
N TYR A 6 2.48 -12.68 0.08
CA TYR A 6 1.55 -11.56 0.22
C TYR A 6 0.75 -11.71 1.52
N VAL A 7 1.38 -11.40 2.65
CA VAL A 7 0.76 -11.52 3.99
C VAL A 7 -0.11 -10.31 4.37
N LYS A 8 0.02 -9.18 3.66
CA LYS A 8 -0.75 -7.95 3.91
C LYS A 8 -1.41 -7.49 2.62
N SER A 9 -2.70 -7.80 2.47
CA SER A 9 -3.54 -7.32 1.37
C SER A 9 -4.57 -6.31 1.88
N ILE A 10 -4.89 -5.33 1.05
CA ILE A 10 -5.89 -4.28 1.35
C ILE A 10 -6.93 -4.31 0.25
N ASN A 11 -8.20 -4.49 0.62
CA ASN A 11 -9.30 -4.38 -0.35
C ASN A 11 -9.67 -2.90 -0.54
N LEU A 12 -9.34 -2.34 -1.70
CA LEU A 12 -9.62 -0.94 -2.04
C LEU A 12 -11.09 -0.67 -2.39
N GLU A 13 -11.89 -1.70 -2.68
CA GLU A 13 -13.32 -1.54 -3.03
C GLU A 13 -14.16 -1.06 -1.85
N GLN A 14 -13.64 -1.21 -0.62
CA GLN A 14 -14.30 -0.73 0.61
C GLN A 14 -14.07 0.77 0.87
N TYR A 15 -13.27 1.44 0.03
CA TYR A 15 -12.83 2.81 0.24
C TYR A 15 -13.41 3.75 -0.82
N ASN A 16 -13.71 4.98 -0.42
CA ASN A 16 -14.26 6.00 -1.29
C ASN A 16 -13.21 6.55 -2.27
N LYS A 17 -13.66 7.11 -3.39
CA LYS A 17 -12.82 7.84 -4.35
C LYS A 17 -12.10 8.99 -3.65
N ALA A 18 -10.79 8.85 -3.47
CA ALA A 18 -9.97 9.80 -2.74
C ALA A 18 -8.48 9.57 -3.07
N ILE A 19 -7.64 10.46 -2.55
CA ILE A 19 -6.18 10.31 -2.59
C ILE A 19 -5.76 9.66 -1.26
N TYR A 20 -5.04 8.54 -1.35
CA TYR A 20 -4.52 7.80 -0.22
C TYR A 20 -2.99 7.87 -0.22
N PHE A 21 -2.40 8.02 0.97
CA PHE A 21 -0.96 7.88 1.17
C PHE A 21 -0.73 6.59 1.95
N LEU A 22 0.04 5.68 1.34
CA LEU A 22 0.48 4.45 1.98
C LEU A 22 1.88 4.67 2.52
N GLU A 23 2.05 4.45 3.81
CA GLU A 23 3.34 4.45 4.49
C GLU A 23 3.68 3.02 4.87
N ILE A 24 4.84 2.55 4.41
CA ILE A 24 5.33 1.20 4.65
C ILE A 24 6.65 1.34 5.38
N GLU A 25 6.65 0.99 6.65
CA GLU A 25 7.86 0.91 7.48
C GLU A 25 8.51 -0.46 7.26
N THR A 26 9.78 -0.44 6.87
CA THR A 26 10.66 -1.61 6.78
C THR A 26 11.88 -1.39 7.65
N ASP A 27 12.64 -2.44 7.91
CA ASP A 27 13.88 -2.33 8.72
C ASP A 27 14.91 -1.38 8.09
N ASP A 28 14.84 -1.17 6.77
CA ASP A 28 15.71 -0.28 5.99
C ASP A 28 15.18 1.16 5.87
N GLY A 29 13.97 1.44 6.39
CA GLY A 29 13.38 2.78 6.41
C GLY A 29 11.91 2.84 6.01
N VAL A 30 11.46 4.02 5.61
CA VAL A 30 10.05 4.30 5.31
C VAL A 30 9.86 4.50 3.81
N ILE A 31 8.95 3.73 3.23
CA ILE A 31 8.51 3.86 1.84
C ILE A 31 7.14 4.51 1.81
N THR A 32 7.04 5.67 1.15
CA THR A 32 5.77 6.38 0.95
C THR A 32 5.27 6.22 -0.48
N LYS A 33 3.99 5.86 -0.66
CA LYS A 33 3.33 5.83 -1.97
C LYS A 33 2.04 6.62 -1.98
N LYS A 34 1.81 7.40 -3.05
CA LYS A 34 0.54 8.08 -3.32
C LYS A 34 -0.31 7.22 -4.24
N LEU A 35 -1.55 6.96 -3.83
CA LEU A 35 -2.57 6.23 -4.58
C LEU A 35 -3.76 7.15 -4.85
N ILE A 36 -4.26 7.16 -6.09
CA ILE A 36 -5.45 7.92 -6.47
C ILE A 36 -6.53 6.90 -6.84
N LEU A 37 -7.63 6.87 -6.07
CA LEU A 37 -8.76 5.99 -6.31
C LEU A 37 -9.87 6.77 -7.03
N GLN A 38 -10.28 6.27 -8.21
CA GLN A 38 -11.18 6.97 -9.17
C GLN A 38 -12.58 6.39 -9.26
#